data_AF-A0A2V8TSI6-F1
#
_entry.id   AF-A0A2V8TSI6-F1
#
_cell.length_a   1.000
_cell.length_b   1.000
_cell.length_c   1.000
_cell.angle_alpha   90.00
_cell.angle_beta   90.00
_cell.angle_gamma   90.00
#
_symmetry.space_group_name_H-M   'P 1'
#
loop_
_entity.id
_entity.type
_entity.pdbx_description
1 polymer ?
#
loop_
_entity_poly.entity_id
_entity_poly.type
_entity_poly.pdbx_seq_one_letter_code
_entity_poly.pdbx_strand_id
1 'polypeptide(L)'
;RQINYDGDFRVIFDYFFPGVIPGSPISVPADVIDGFTNVYVPAIQAATQANPDAVRQLLKVTHAPTDQADPSSIEATILGLAFYDVFATNDAGQKLGGQPYSNWLTFYRGSDDDVKLNANLARFTPDSAALTTIRQNYQTTGRLRSPLVTLHTTGDPIVPYWHEPQYTLKTLLAGSFTRHINMSISRYGHCQFKAPEALAAFAVLVFMVNRQNLNGVEAVLPDAASQTDYRALIRQYGGTP
;
A
#
# COMPACT_ATOMS: atom_id res chain seq x y z
N ARG A 1 -10.52 3.38 2.96
CA ARG A 1 -9.43 4.19 2.39
C ARG A 1 -8.68 3.39 1.33
N GLN A 2 -8.15 2.19 1.61
CA GLN A 2 -7.47 1.35 0.62
C GLN A 2 -8.22 1.21 -0.71
N ILE A 3 -9.49 0.81 -0.66
CA ILE A 3 -10.31 0.65 -1.88
C ILE A 3 -10.35 1.92 -2.74
N ASN A 4 -10.42 3.10 -2.10
CA ASN A 4 -10.39 4.35 -2.85
C ASN A 4 -9.00 4.65 -3.38
N TYR A 5 -7.93 4.29 -2.66
CA TYR A 5 -6.57 4.45 -3.15
C TYR A 5 -6.32 3.67 -4.45
N ASP A 6 -6.73 2.39 -4.49
CA ASP A 6 -6.57 1.54 -5.68
C ASP A 6 -7.42 2.07 -6.85
N GLY A 7 -8.71 2.34 -6.58
CA GLY A 7 -9.62 2.84 -7.62
C GLY A 7 -9.30 4.26 -8.10
N ASP A 8 -8.80 5.13 -7.21
CA ASP A 8 -8.34 6.48 -7.58
C ASP A 8 -7.14 6.39 -8.52
N PHE A 9 -6.19 5.50 -8.25
CA PHE A 9 -5.10 5.25 -9.19
C PHE A 9 -5.63 4.83 -10.56
N ARG A 10 -6.55 3.87 -10.61
CA ARG A 10 -7.14 3.39 -11.88
C ARG A 10 -7.91 4.47 -12.64
N VAL A 11 -8.75 5.27 -11.97
CA VAL A 11 -9.50 6.36 -12.62
C VAL A 11 -8.54 7.38 -13.26
N ILE A 12 -7.47 7.75 -12.55
CA ILE A 12 -6.51 8.72 -13.05
C ILE A 12 -5.64 8.10 -14.16
N PHE A 13 -5.28 6.83 -14.05
CA PHE A 13 -4.60 6.10 -15.11
C PHE A 13 -5.42 6.09 -16.40
N ASP A 14 -6.72 5.75 -16.33
CA ASP A 14 -7.61 5.70 -17.50
C ASP A 14 -7.77 7.06 -18.18
N TYR A 15 -7.69 8.17 -17.43
CA TYR A 15 -7.72 9.52 -18.02
C TYR A 15 -6.47 9.85 -18.84
N PHE A 16 -5.29 9.50 -18.32
CA PHE A 16 -4.02 9.79 -18.97
C PHE A 16 -3.64 8.76 -20.04
N PHE A 17 -4.12 7.53 -19.91
CA PHE A 17 -3.80 6.38 -20.76
C PHE A 17 -5.08 5.68 -21.22
N PRO A 18 -5.98 6.38 -21.94
CA PRO A 18 -7.29 5.85 -22.29
C PRO A 18 -7.19 4.58 -23.14
N GLY A 19 -7.90 3.54 -22.72
CA GLY A 19 -8.01 2.27 -23.44
C GLY A 19 -6.82 1.31 -23.28
N VAL A 20 -5.81 1.65 -22.46
CA VAL A 20 -4.67 0.77 -22.21
C VAL A 20 -5.06 -0.44 -21.35
N ILE A 21 -5.89 -0.22 -20.32
CA ILE A 21 -6.51 -1.28 -19.52
C ILE A 21 -8.02 -1.20 -19.77
N PRO A 22 -8.63 -2.15 -20.50
CA PRO A 22 -10.08 -2.20 -20.69
C PRO A 22 -10.85 -2.33 -19.38
N GLY A 23 -12.11 -1.90 -19.39
CA GLY A 23 -12.97 -1.91 -18.21
C GLY A 23 -12.96 -0.61 -17.43
N SER A 24 -13.12 -0.72 -16.12
CA SER A 24 -13.20 0.42 -15.19
C SER A 24 -12.74 0.00 -13.78
N PRO A 25 -12.48 0.96 -12.87
CA PRO A 25 -12.16 0.67 -11.46
C PRO A 25 -13.27 -0.02 -10.64
N ILE A 26 -14.42 -0.34 -11.26
CA ILE A 26 -15.51 -1.08 -10.61
C ILE A 26 -15.88 -2.38 -11.32
N SER A 27 -15.29 -2.64 -12.49
CA SER A 27 -15.60 -3.82 -13.30
C SER A 27 -14.48 -4.06 -14.30
N VAL A 28 -13.76 -5.16 -14.10
CA VAL A 28 -12.62 -5.57 -14.94
C VAL A 28 -13.04 -6.76 -15.81
N PRO A 29 -12.93 -6.68 -17.15
CA PRO A 29 -13.24 -7.79 -18.04
C PRO A 29 -12.37 -9.03 -17.78
N ALA A 30 -12.92 -10.22 -18.01
CA ALA A 30 -12.22 -11.48 -17.76
C ALA A 30 -10.95 -11.63 -18.62
N ASP A 31 -10.97 -11.16 -19.87
CA ASP A 31 -9.81 -11.18 -20.75
C ASP A 31 -8.68 -10.28 -20.25
N VAL A 32 -9.00 -9.21 -19.51
CA VAL A 32 -8.00 -8.36 -18.84
C VAL A 32 -7.31 -9.11 -17.71
N ILE A 33 -8.06 -9.87 -16.92
CA ILE A 33 -7.54 -10.69 -15.83
C ILE A 33 -6.66 -11.82 -16.40
N ASP A 34 -7.19 -12.58 -17.37
CA ASP A 34 -6.52 -13.72 -17.98
C ASP A 34 -5.27 -13.30 -18.77
N GLY A 35 -5.33 -12.13 -19.42
CA GLY A 35 -4.28 -11.58 -20.25
C GLY A 35 -3.33 -10.61 -19.52
N PHE A 36 -3.51 -10.36 -18.22
CA PHE A 36 -2.83 -9.24 -17.54
C PHE A 36 -1.32 -9.23 -17.77
N THR A 37 -0.65 -10.33 -17.47
CA THR A 37 0.81 -10.45 -17.57
C THR A 37 1.33 -10.39 -19.01
N ASN A 38 0.66 -11.05 -19.95
CA ASN A 38 1.21 -11.26 -21.29
C ASN A 38 0.75 -10.21 -22.32
N VAL A 39 -0.35 -9.51 -22.05
CA VAL A 39 -0.96 -8.53 -22.97
C VAL A 39 -0.90 -7.13 -22.36
N TYR A 40 -1.41 -6.99 -21.14
CA TYR A 40 -1.65 -5.66 -20.57
C TYR A 40 -0.43 -5.07 -19.88
N VAL A 41 0.44 -5.87 -19.25
CA VAL A 41 1.73 -5.38 -18.72
C VAL A 41 2.58 -4.75 -19.84
N PRO A 42 2.83 -5.41 -20.99
CA PRO A 42 3.52 -4.78 -22.12
C PRO A 42 2.82 -3.52 -22.65
N ALA A 43 1.49 -3.51 -22.70
CA ALA A 43 0.72 -2.34 -23.15
C ALA A 43 0.88 -1.14 -22.20
N ILE A 44 0.82 -1.38 -20.88
CA ILE A 44 1.04 -0.36 -19.84
C ILE A 44 2.47 0.19 -19.94
N GLN A 45 3.46 -0.69 -20.08
CA GLN A 45 4.86 -0.28 -20.26
C GLN A 45 5.03 0.60 -21.50
N ALA A 46 4.52 0.16 -22.66
CA ALA A 46 4.61 0.93 -23.91
C ALA A 46 3.94 2.30 -23.80
N ALA A 47 2.74 2.38 -23.21
CA ALA A 47 1.99 3.62 -23.06
C ALA A 47 2.69 4.60 -22.11
N THR A 48 3.19 4.11 -20.98
CA THR A 48 3.87 4.94 -19.97
C THR A 48 5.23 5.44 -20.47
N GLN A 49 5.99 4.60 -21.19
CA GLN A 49 7.25 5.01 -21.81
C GLN A 49 7.06 6.05 -22.92
N ALA A 50 5.96 5.94 -23.69
CA ALA A 50 5.65 6.88 -24.77
C ALA A 50 5.23 8.27 -24.25
N ASN A 51 4.76 8.39 -23.01
CA ASN A 51 4.25 9.65 -22.47
C ASN A 51 4.72 9.92 -21.02
N PRO A 52 5.99 10.30 -20.83
CA PRO A 52 6.55 10.58 -19.51
C PRO A 52 5.87 11.78 -18.81
N ASP A 53 5.30 12.72 -19.56
CA ASP A 53 4.57 13.84 -18.97
C ASP A 53 3.25 13.39 -18.32
N ALA A 54 2.51 12.51 -18.99
CA ALA A 54 1.33 11.87 -18.42
C ALA A 54 1.67 11.04 -17.18
N VAL A 55 2.81 10.32 -17.18
CA VAL A 55 3.30 9.58 -16.00
C VAL A 55 3.57 10.54 -14.84
N ARG A 56 4.27 11.65 -15.09
CA ARG A 56 4.52 12.68 -14.07
C ARG A 56 3.22 13.19 -13.46
N GLN A 57 2.21 13.50 -14.28
CA GLN A 57 0.92 13.99 -13.80
C GLN A 57 0.14 12.90 -13.04
N LEU A 58 0.11 11.66 -13.54
CA LEU A 58 -0.48 10.50 -12.85
C LEU A 58 0.08 10.34 -11.44
N LEU A 59 1.41 10.29 -11.29
CA LEU A 59 2.06 10.12 -9.99
C LEU A 59 1.84 11.33 -9.07
N LYS A 60 1.83 12.54 -9.62
CA LYS A 60 1.61 13.76 -8.84
C LYS A 60 0.18 13.86 -8.30
N VAL A 61 -0.81 13.38 -9.07
CA VAL A 61 -2.22 13.36 -8.66
C VAL A 61 -2.53 12.24 -7.67
N THR A 62 -2.02 11.04 -7.94
CA THR A 62 -2.29 9.84 -7.11
C THR A 62 -1.44 9.80 -5.85
N HIS A 63 -0.35 10.56 -5.82
CA HIS A 63 0.69 10.49 -4.79
C HIS A 63 1.24 9.07 -4.60
N ALA A 64 1.22 8.26 -5.67
CA ALA A 64 1.77 6.92 -5.65
C ALA A 64 3.28 6.99 -5.32
N PRO A 65 3.75 6.28 -4.28
CA PRO A 65 5.15 6.31 -3.87
C PRO A 65 6.10 5.86 -4.98
N THR A 66 7.22 6.54 -5.16
CA THR A 66 8.33 6.12 -6.03
C THR A 66 9.65 6.43 -5.33
N ASP A 67 10.74 5.83 -5.79
CA ASP A 67 12.09 6.15 -5.36
C ASP A 67 12.77 7.09 -6.35
N GLN A 68 13.20 8.27 -5.88
CA GLN A 68 13.91 9.24 -6.72
C GLN A 68 15.31 8.76 -7.13
N ALA A 69 15.93 7.88 -6.33
CA ALA A 69 17.23 7.32 -6.61
C ALA A 69 17.17 6.11 -7.57
N ASP A 70 15.98 5.55 -7.80
CA ASP A 70 15.76 4.40 -8.67
C ASP A 70 14.58 4.65 -9.62
N PRO A 71 14.85 5.12 -10.86
CA PRO A 71 13.81 5.35 -11.86
C PRO A 71 12.97 4.11 -12.20
N SER A 72 13.47 2.88 -11.97
CA SER A 72 12.71 1.66 -12.21
C SER A 72 11.53 1.50 -11.23
N SER A 73 11.57 2.20 -10.10
CA SER A 73 10.47 2.24 -9.13
C SER A 73 9.17 2.83 -9.70
N ILE A 74 9.25 3.71 -10.70
CA ILE A 74 8.08 4.30 -11.37
C ILE A 74 7.27 3.20 -12.06
N GLU A 75 7.94 2.39 -12.87
CA GLU A 75 7.31 1.29 -13.58
C GLU A 75 6.78 0.24 -12.61
N ALA A 76 7.57 -0.12 -11.61
CA ALA A 76 7.16 -1.07 -10.57
C ALA A 76 5.91 -0.60 -9.79
N THR A 77 5.81 0.70 -9.51
CA THR A 77 4.64 1.31 -8.85
C THR A 77 3.40 1.21 -9.72
N ILE A 78 3.51 1.62 -10.99
CA ILE A 78 2.38 1.62 -11.91
C ILE A 78 1.88 0.20 -12.16
N LEU A 79 2.78 -0.74 -12.44
CA LEU A 79 2.42 -2.14 -12.68
C LEU A 79 1.85 -2.80 -11.43
N GLY A 80 2.41 -2.50 -10.25
CA GLY A 80 1.91 -3.00 -8.98
C GLY A 80 0.50 -2.52 -8.69
N LEU A 81 0.22 -1.23 -8.81
CA LEU A 81 -1.12 -0.68 -8.60
C LEU A 81 -2.12 -1.18 -9.66
N ALA A 82 -1.70 -1.29 -10.92
CA ALA A 82 -2.53 -1.90 -11.97
C ALA A 82 -2.86 -3.37 -11.68
N PHE A 83 -1.91 -4.14 -11.13
CA PHE A 83 -2.16 -5.52 -10.74
C PHE A 83 -3.25 -5.60 -9.67
N TYR A 84 -3.14 -4.83 -8.59
CA TYR A 84 -4.13 -4.88 -7.51
C TYR A 84 -5.50 -4.38 -7.98
N ASP A 85 -5.56 -3.35 -8.83
CA ASP A 85 -6.81 -2.93 -9.45
C ASP A 85 -7.46 -4.06 -10.27
N VAL A 86 -6.71 -4.70 -11.17
CA VAL A 86 -7.23 -5.76 -12.05
C VAL A 86 -7.72 -6.98 -11.28
N PHE A 87 -6.96 -7.45 -10.30
CA PHE A 87 -7.28 -8.68 -9.58
C PHE A 87 -8.20 -8.47 -8.37
N ALA A 88 -8.19 -7.30 -7.72
CA ALA A 88 -9.00 -7.07 -6.52
C ALA A 88 -10.39 -6.50 -6.80
N THR A 89 -10.60 -5.79 -7.92
CA THR A 89 -11.86 -5.06 -8.17
C THR A 89 -13.09 -5.98 -8.18
N ASN A 90 -13.08 -7.01 -9.02
CA ASN A 90 -14.22 -7.93 -9.13
C ASN A 90 -14.37 -8.80 -7.88
N ASP A 91 -13.25 -9.25 -7.29
CA ASP A 91 -13.23 -10.05 -6.06
C ASP A 91 -13.83 -9.26 -4.88
N ALA A 92 -13.47 -7.98 -4.75
CA ALA A 92 -14.06 -7.09 -3.75
C ALA A 92 -15.58 -6.95 -3.97
N GLY A 93 -16.02 -6.74 -5.22
CA GLY A 93 -17.45 -6.73 -5.57
C GLY A 93 -18.20 -7.96 -5.08
N GLN A 94 -17.65 -9.15 -5.35
CA GLN A 94 -18.23 -10.43 -4.95
C GLN A 94 -18.23 -10.64 -3.43
N LYS A 95 -17.09 -10.41 -2.76
CA LYS A 95 -16.95 -10.63 -1.31
C LYS A 95 -17.73 -9.64 -0.46
N LEU A 96 -17.89 -8.41 -0.94
CA LEU A 96 -18.55 -7.35 -0.20
C LEU A 96 -20.07 -7.30 -0.46
N GLY A 97 -20.56 -8.01 -1.48
CA GLY A 97 -21.96 -8.02 -1.88
C GLY A 97 -22.36 -6.77 -2.68
N GLY A 98 -21.40 -6.14 -3.35
CA GLY A 98 -21.57 -4.90 -4.10
C GLY A 98 -20.23 -4.22 -4.35
N GLN A 99 -20.23 -3.25 -5.25
CA GLN A 99 -19.05 -2.46 -5.57
C GLN A 99 -18.72 -1.49 -4.41
N PRO A 100 -17.46 -1.36 -3.98
CA PRO A 100 -17.13 -0.54 -2.81
C PRO A 100 -16.48 0.82 -3.10
N TYR A 101 -16.04 1.05 -4.34
CA TYR A 101 -15.23 2.21 -4.71
C TYR A 101 -16.03 3.51 -4.81
N SER A 102 -15.43 4.63 -4.46
CA SER A 102 -16.08 5.93 -4.62
C SER A 102 -15.07 7.05 -4.83
N ASN A 103 -15.35 7.88 -5.84
CA ASN A 103 -14.68 9.16 -6.04
C ASN A 103 -15.64 10.33 -6.31
N TRP A 104 -16.94 10.13 -6.09
CA TRP A 104 -17.97 11.16 -6.33
C TRP A 104 -17.70 12.50 -5.62
N LEU A 105 -17.12 12.48 -4.42
CA LEU A 105 -16.75 13.68 -3.65
C LEU A 105 -15.26 14.06 -3.77
N THR A 106 -14.47 13.31 -4.51
CA THR A 106 -13.02 13.51 -4.58
C THR A 106 -12.70 14.58 -5.61
N PHE A 107 -12.07 15.68 -5.19
CA PHE A 107 -11.46 16.63 -6.12
C PHE A 107 -9.97 16.33 -6.23
N TYR A 108 -9.55 15.80 -7.38
CA TYR A 108 -8.16 15.45 -7.64
C TYR A 108 -7.33 16.68 -7.91
N ARG A 109 -6.10 16.73 -7.40
CA ARG A 109 -5.19 17.86 -7.56
C ARG A 109 -3.80 17.41 -7.94
N GLY A 110 -3.07 18.27 -8.64
CA GLY A 110 -1.65 18.06 -8.95
C GLY A 110 -1.35 17.82 -10.43
N SER A 111 -2.38 17.67 -11.27
CA SER A 111 -2.19 17.69 -12.72
C SER A 111 -1.84 19.10 -13.19
N ASP A 112 -1.59 19.26 -14.48
CA ASP A 112 -1.34 20.58 -15.07
C ASP A 112 -2.63 21.39 -15.25
N ASP A 113 -3.78 20.71 -15.31
CA ASP A 113 -5.11 21.32 -15.36
C ASP A 113 -6.12 20.48 -14.56
N ASP A 114 -6.18 20.77 -13.25
CA ASP A 114 -7.05 20.05 -12.32
C ASP A 114 -8.54 20.24 -12.63
N VAL A 115 -8.94 21.37 -13.23
CA VAL A 115 -10.33 21.62 -13.61
C VAL A 115 -10.72 20.69 -14.76
N LYS A 116 -9.90 20.64 -15.81
CA LYS A 116 -10.13 19.76 -16.95
C LYS A 116 -10.06 18.29 -16.55
N LEU A 117 -9.10 17.90 -15.72
CA LEU A 117 -9.03 16.54 -15.17
C LEU A 117 -10.37 16.19 -14.51
N ASN A 118 -10.77 16.92 -13.46
CA ASN A 118 -11.96 16.58 -12.68
C ASN A 118 -13.28 16.64 -13.46
N ALA A 119 -13.36 17.46 -14.51
CA ALA A 119 -14.53 17.55 -15.39
C ALA A 119 -14.69 16.35 -16.33
N ASN A 120 -13.61 15.61 -16.62
CA ASN A 120 -13.61 14.51 -17.59
C ASN A 120 -13.43 13.13 -16.96
N LEU A 121 -13.24 13.04 -15.64
CA LEU A 121 -13.16 11.76 -14.94
C LEU A 121 -14.53 11.09 -14.80
N ALA A 122 -14.55 9.77 -15.00
CA ALA A 122 -15.67 8.95 -14.57
C ALA A 122 -15.86 9.06 -13.05
N ARG A 123 -17.12 9.18 -12.62
CA ARG A 123 -17.51 9.30 -11.22
C ARG A 123 -18.29 8.09 -10.78
N PHE A 124 -17.89 7.53 -9.64
CA PHE A 124 -18.46 6.31 -9.07
C PHE A 124 -18.95 6.57 -7.65
N THR A 125 -20.08 5.97 -7.33
CA THR A 125 -20.68 5.93 -6.00
C THR A 125 -20.68 4.49 -5.50
N PRO A 126 -20.46 4.23 -4.21
CA PRO A 126 -20.33 2.89 -3.67
C PRO A 126 -21.71 2.26 -3.37
N ASP A 127 -21.82 0.95 -3.48
CA ASP A 127 -22.97 0.20 -3.00
C ASP A 127 -23.01 0.20 -1.47
N SER A 128 -24.16 0.60 -0.90
CA SER A 128 -24.32 0.68 0.55
C SER A 128 -24.14 -0.67 1.26
N ALA A 129 -24.47 -1.78 0.58
CA ALA A 129 -24.23 -3.14 1.07
C ALA A 129 -22.73 -3.40 1.25
N ALA A 130 -21.92 -3.05 0.25
CA ALA A 130 -20.47 -3.22 0.31
C ALA A 130 -19.83 -2.42 1.45
N LEU A 131 -20.24 -1.16 1.62
CA LEU A 131 -19.78 -0.32 2.73
C LEU A 131 -20.19 -0.88 4.10
N THR A 132 -21.38 -1.46 4.20
CA THR A 132 -21.87 -2.11 5.42
C THR A 132 -21.01 -3.33 5.75
N THR A 133 -20.76 -4.20 4.77
CA THR A 133 -19.89 -5.37 4.90
C THR A 133 -18.48 -4.98 5.33
N ILE A 134 -17.88 -3.95 4.72
CA ILE A 134 -16.56 -3.43 5.12
C ILE A 134 -16.58 -2.99 6.58
N ARG A 135 -17.57 -2.20 6.98
CA ARG A 135 -17.67 -1.64 8.34
C ARG A 135 -17.79 -2.75 9.39
N GLN A 136 -18.58 -3.79 9.10
CA GLN A 136 -18.88 -4.86 10.03
C GLN A 136 -17.76 -5.90 10.12
N ASN A 137 -17.14 -6.24 8.99
CA ASN A 137 -16.32 -7.45 8.89
C ASN A 137 -14.83 -7.20 8.58
N TYR A 138 -14.48 -6.02 8.05
CA TYR A 138 -13.13 -5.73 7.54
C TYR A 138 -12.44 -4.55 8.25
N GLN A 139 -12.94 -4.16 9.42
CA GLN A 139 -12.29 -3.13 10.24
C GLN A 139 -11.46 -3.75 11.36
N THR A 140 -10.21 -3.32 11.48
CA THR A 140 -9.39 -3.59 12.66
C THR A 140 -9.96 -2.86 13.88
N THR A 141 -9.97 -3.53 15.03
CA THR A 141 -10.52 -2.98 16.29
C THR A 141 -9.49 -2.21 17.13
N GLY A 142 -8.20 -2.47 16.91
CA GLY A 142 -7.12 -1.97 17.75
C GLY A 142 -7.06 -2.59 19.14
N ARG A 143 -7.98 -3.50 19.52
CA ARG A 143 -8.04 -4.12 20.86
C ARG A 143 -7.08 -5.31 20.97
N LEU A 144 -5.82 -5.03 21.25
CA LEU A 144 -4.77 -6.05 21.34
C LEU A 144 -4.81 -6.80 22.68
N ARG A 145 -4.85 -8.13 22.61
CA ARG A 145 -4.73 -9.04 23.77
C ARG A 145 -3.30 -9.56 23.96
N SER A 146 -2.50 -9.52 22.90
CA SER A 146 -1.09 -9.93 22.87
C SER A 146 -0.25 -8.81 22.26
N PRO A 147 1.05 -8.75 22.57
CA PRO A 147 1.98 -7.88 21.86
C PRO A 147 1.92 -8.08 20.34
N LEU A 148 2.07 -6.98 19.60
CA LEU A 148 2.12 -6.93 18.16
C LEU A 148 3.22 -5.97 17.73
N VAL A 149 4.12 -6.44 16.88
CA VAL A 149 5.09 -5.60 16.19
C VAL A 149 4.73 -5.60 14.72
N THR A 150 4.48 -4.44 14.14
CA THR A 150 4.33 -4.26 12.69
C THR A 150 5.63 -3.75 12.10
N LEU A 151 6.02 -4.25 10.92
CA LEU A 151 7.20 -3.82 10.18
C LEU A 151 6.72 -3.32 8.81
N HIS A 152 7.02 -2.08 8.47
CA HIS A 152 6.43 -1.45 7.28
C HIS A 152 7.40 -0.50 6.58
N THR A 153 7.55 -0.63 5.27
CA THR A 153 8.27 0.35 4.44
C THR A 153 7.43 1.61 4.27
N THR A 154 8.04 2.79 4.42
CA THR A 154 7.29 4.06 4.34
C THR A 154 6.89 4.43 2.92
N GLY A 155 7.61 3.92 1.92
CA GLY A 155 7.34 4.12 0.49
C GLY A 155 6.71 2.90 -0.19
N ASP A 156 5.87 2.15 0.53
CA ASP A 156 5.11 1.03 -0.04
C ASP A 156 3.98 1.54 -0.96
N PRO A 157 4.02 1.25 -2.27
CA PRO A 157 3.01 1.71 -3.20
C PRO A 157 1.73 0.86 -3.21
N ILE A 158 1.72 -0.30 -2.56
CA ILE A 158 0.59 -1.24 -2.61
C ILE A 158 -0.27 -1.09 -1.35
N VAL A 159 0.39 -1.10 -0.19
CA VAL A 159 -0.23 -0.91 1.11
C VAL A 159 0.35 0.37 1.70
N PRO A 160 -0.31 1.53 1.53
CA PRO A 160 0.32 2.78 1.93
C PRO A 160 0.58 2.86 3.44
N TYR A 161 1.72 3.42 3.80
CA TYR A 161 2.16 3.52 5.20
C TYR A 161 1.17 4.23 6.13
N TRP A 162 0.22 5.03 5.62
CA TRP A 162 -0.81 5.67 6.45
C TRP A 162 -1.68 4.68 7.23
N HIS A 163 -1.67 3.38 6.89
CA HIS A 163 -2.36 2.33 7.67
C HIS A 163 -1.79 2.23 9.08
N GLU A 164 -0.47 2.35 9.22
CA GLU A 164 0.23 2.21 10.52
C GLU A 164 -0.17 3.29 11.53
N PRO A 165 -0.06 4.60 11.26
CA PRO A 165 -0.50 5.62 12.21
C PRO A 165 -2.02 5.57 12.47
N GLN A 166 -2.83 5.15 11.48
CA GLN A 166 -4.28 4.93 11.71
C GLN A 166 -4.52 3.77 12.68
N TYR A 167 -3.78 2.68 12.54
CA TYR A 167 -3.90 1.54 13.42
C TYR A 167 -3.36 1.84 14.82
N THR A 168 -2.24 2.55 14.93
CA THR A 168 -1.71 3.07 16.20
C THR A 168 -2.72 3.94 16.93
N LEU A 169 -3.46 4.80 16.23
CA LEU A 169 -4.55 5.56 16.85
C LEU A 169 -5.68 4.65 17.36
N LYS A 170 -6.01 3.58 16.63
CA LYS A 170 -7.00 2.59 17.10
C LYS A 170 -6.53 1.87 18.36
N THR A 171 -5.25 1.47 18.45
CA THR A 171 -4.71 0.81 19.64
C THR A 171 -4.68 1.74 20.85
N LEU A 172 -4.41 3.04 20.64
CA LEU A 172 -4.52 4.08 21.66
C LEU A 172 -5.95 4.23 22.19
N LEU A 173 -6.92 4.44 21.30
CA LEU A 173 -8.33 4.60 21.67
C LEU A 173 -8.93 3.33 22.31
N ALA A 174 -8.39 2.15 21.95
CA ALA A 174 -8.77 0.87 22.54
C ALA A 174 -8.09 0.57 23.89
N GLY A 175 -7.15 1.42 24.34
CA GLY A 175 -6.43 1.22 25.60
C GLY A 175 -5.35 0.12 25.56
N SER A 176 -4.88 -0.28 24.37
CA SER A 176 -3.85 -1.31 24.20
C SER A 176 -2.62 -0.85 23.41
N PHE A 177 -2.36 0.46 23.37
CA PHE A 177 -1.23 1.06 22.67
C PHE A 177 0.13 0.51 23.14
N THR A 178 0.31 0.25 24.44
CA THR A 178 1.55 -0.33 24.99
C THR A 178 1.83 -1.77 24.52
N ARG A 179 0.89 -2.39 23.80
CA ARG A 179 1.06 -3.71 23.17
C ARG A 179 1.41 -3.60 21.69
N HIS A 180 1.58 -2.41 21.14
CA HIS A 180 1.86 -2.20 19.73
C HIS A 180 3.14 -1.39 19.54
N ILE A 181 4.05 -1.91 18.74
CA ILE A 181 5.17 -1.16 18.18
C ILE A 181 5.07 -1.24 16.67
N ASN A 182 5.13 -0.08 16.01
CA ASN A 182 5.34 -0.03 14.56
C ASN A 182 6.80 0.33 14.27
N MET A 183 7.48 -0.56 13.55
CA MET A 183 8.82 -0.37 13.02
C MET A 183 8.75 0.13 11.59
N SER A 184 8.96 1.43 11.43
CA SER A 184 8.98 2.08 10.12
C SER A 184 10.35 1.96 9.47
N ILE A 185 10.40 1.44 8.25
CA ILE A 185 11.61 1.35 7.43
C ILE A 185 11.52 2.40 6.33
N SER A 186 12.41 3.40 6.37
CA SER A 186 12.46 4.46 5.36
C SER A 186 13.02 3.92 4.05
N ARG A 187 12.15 3.31 3.23
CA ARG A 187 12.49 2.71 1.94
C ARG A 187 11.25 2.60 1.05
N TYR A 188 11.46 2.66 -0.27
CA TYR A 188 10.45 2.31 -1.26
C TYR A 188 10.19 0.79 -1.29
N GLY A 189 9.02 0.40 -1.79
CA GLY A 189 8.75 -0.99 -2.17
C GLY A 189 7.89 -1.77 -1.17
N HIS A 190 7.11 -2.71 -1.71
CA HIS A 190 6.18 -3.54 -0.93
C HIS A 190 6.94 -4.68 -0.25
N CYS A 191 7.02 -4.64 1.09
CA CYS A 191 7.79 -5.59 1.90
C CYS A 191 9.31 -5.64 1.59
N GLN A 192 9.92 -4.55 1.14
CA GLN A 192 11.37 -4.51 0.84
C GLN A 192 12.21 -4.44 2.13
N PHE A 193 12.18 -5.49 2.95
CA PHE A 193 12.91 -5.59 4.20
C PHE A 193 14.23 -6.34 4.08
N LYS A 194 15.20 -5.98 4.91
CA LYS A 194 16.47 -6.70 5.08
C LYS A 194 16.35 -7.72 6.22
N ALA A 195 17.15 -8.79 6.18
CA ALA A 195 17.25 -9.76 7.25
C ALA A 195 17.45 -9.16 8.67
N PRO A 196 18.34 -8.17 8.89
CA PRO A 196 18.46 -7.51 10.20
C PRO A 196 17.19 -6.78 10.65
N GLU A 197 16.38 -6.24 9.73
CA GLU A 197 15.13 -5.54 10.04
C GLU A 197 14.07 -6.52 10.54
N ALA A 198 13.91 -7.66 9.84
CA ALA A 198 13.02 -8.74 10.26
C ALA A 198 13.47 -9.36 11.60
N LEU A 199 14.78 -9.60 11.77
CA LEU A 199 15.31 -10.15 13.02
C LEU A 199 15.10 -9.20 14.20
N ALA A 200 15.30 -7.90 14.00
CA ALA A 200 15.05 -6.90 15.03
C ALA A 200 13.57 -6.85 15.42
N ALA A 201 12.65 -6.86 14.45
CA ALA A 201 11.21 -6.89 14.73
C ALA A 201 10.79 -8.13 15.52
N PHE A 202 11.35 -9.29 15.17
CA PHE A 202 11.13 -10.52 15.92
C PHE A 202 11.68 -10.43 17.36
N ALA A 203 12.91 -9.93 17.53
CA ALA A 203 13.52 -9.79 18.86
C ALA A 203 12.74 -8.82 19.76
N VAL A 204 12.25 -7.70 19.21
CA VAL A 204 11.37 -6.76 19.92
C VAL A 204 10.06 -7.45 20.34
N LEU A 205 9.44 -8.22 19.43
CA LEU A 205 8.23 -8.96 19.75
C LEU A 205 8.45 -9.97 20.89
N VAL A 206 9.54 -10.75 20.83
CA VAL A 206 9.91 -11.70 21.90
C VAL A 206 10.03 -10.96 23.23
N PHE A 207 10.79 -9.86 23.26
CA PHE A 207 10.94 -9.06 24.46
C PHE A 207 9.60 -8.55 25.01
N MET A 208 8.70 -8.07 24.16
CA MET A 208 7.37 -7.63 24.60
C MET A 208 6.52 -8.77 25.18
N VAL A 209 6.68 -10.01 24.68
CA VAL A 209 5.91 -11.18 25.12
C VAL A 209 6.41 -11.73 26.45
N ASN A 210 7.72 -11.94 26.60
CA ASN A 210 8.27 -12.70 27.73
C ASN A 210 9.43 -11.99 28.46
N ARG A 211 9.75 -10.74 28.10
CA ARG A 211 10.88 -9.96 28.64
C ARG A 211 12.25 -10.64 28.44
N GLN A 212 12.35 -11.56 27.48
CA GLN A 212 13.60 -12.23 27.12
C GLN A 212 14.37 -11.39 26.11
N ASN A 213 15.63 -11.11 26.42
CA ASN A 213 16.58 -10.56 25.46
C ASN A 213 17.20 -11.70 24.64
N LEU A 214 17.19 -11.57 23.32
CA LEU A 214 17.85 -12.51 22.41
C LEU A 214 19.32 -12.16 22.24
N ASN A 215 20.09 -12.28 23.33
CA ASN A 215 21.52 -11.94 23.34
C ASN A 215 22.31 -12.81 22.35
N GLY A 216 23.12 -12.19 21.49
CA GLY A 216 23.96 -12.87 20.51
C GLY A 216 23.22 -13.43 19.30
N VAL A 217 21.90 -13.19 19.18
CA VAL A 217 21.11 -13.66 18.04
C VAL A 217 21.58 -13.04 16.72
N GLU A 218 22.23 -11.88 16.76
CA GLU A 218 22.81 -11.27 15.56
C GLU A 218 23.85 -12.16 14.87
N ALA A 219 24.41 -13.16 15.54
CA ALA A 219 25.36 -14.11 14.96
C ALA A 219 24.77 -14.93 13.81
N VAL A 220 23.43 -15.00 13.68
CA VAL A 220 22.75 -15.64 12.53
C VAL A 220 22.78 -14.78 11.26
N LEU A 221 23.15 -13.50 11.38
CA LEU A 221 23.22 -12.57 10.25
C LEU A 221 24.53 -12.78 9.46
N PRO A 222 24.49 -12.60 8.13
CA PRO A 222 25.55 -13.06 7.24
C PRO A 222 26.89 -12.32 7.40
N ASP A 223 26.87 -11.09 7.92
CA ASP A 223 28.04 -10.22 7.99
C ASP A 223 27.96 -9.18 9.13
N ALA A 224 29.11 -8.56 9.42
CA ALA A 224 29.24 -7.57 10.48
C ALA A 224 28.42 -6.29 10.25
N ALA A 225 28.12 -5.94 8.99
CA ALA A 225 27.29 -4.78 8.66
C ALA A 225 25.84 -5.03 9.06
N SER A 226 25.29 -6.18 8.68
CA SER A 226 23.95 -6.64 9.05
C SER A 226 23.80 -6.73 10.58
N GLN A 227 24.82 -7.23 11.28
CA GLN A 227 24.82 -7.24 12.75
C GLN A 227 24.78 -5.83 13.35
N THR A 228 25.45 -4.87 12.71
CA THR A 228 25.46 -3.47 13.14
C THR A 228 24.11 -2.81 12.91
N ASP A 229 23.49 -3.05 11.76
CA ASP A 229 22.12 -2.61 11.43
C ASP A 229 21.11 -3.15 12.46
N TYR A 230 21.16 -4.45 12.76
CA TYR A 230 20.33 -5.08 13.79
C TYR A 230 20.51 -4.39 15.14
N ARG A 231 21.75 -4.20 15.60
CA ARG A 231 22.02 -3.55 16.90
C ARG A 231 21.51 -2.11 16.94
N ALA A 232 21.56 -1.38 15.82
CA ALA A 232 21.00 -0.03 15.73
C ALA A 232 19.47 -0.04 15.89
N LEU A 233 18.79 -0.98 15.25
CA LEU A 233 17.34 -1.16 15.37
C LEU A 233 16.92 -1.57 16.79
N ILE A 234 17.66 -2.46 17.44
CA ILE A 234 17.41 -2.82 18.84
C ILE A 234 17.59 -1.62 19.77
N ARG A 235 18.57 -0.74 19.54
CA ARG A 235 18.69 0.50 20.33
C ARG A 235 17.52 1.45 20.11
N GLN A 236 17.01 1.52 18.88
CA GLN A 236 15.89 2.38 18.51
C GLN A 236 14.56 1.89 19.11
N TYR A 237 14.28 0.58 19.03
CA TYR A 237 12.97 0.01 19.36
C TYR A 237 12.93 -0.88 20.60
N GLY A 238 14.06 -1.44 21.03
CA GLY A 238 14.15 -2.33 22.19
C GLY A 238 14.18 -1.59 23.55
N GLY A 239 14.34 -0.27 23.54
CA GLY A 239 14.32 0.59 24.74
C GLY A 239 13.01 1.32 24.98
N THR A 240 11.99 1.11 24.15
CA THR A 240 10.69 1.80 24.27
C THR A 240 9.78 1.00 25.21
N PRO A 241 9.25 1.60 26.31
CA PRO A 241 8.42 0.93 27.31
C PRO A 241 7.16 0.24 26.78
#